data_AF-A0A539D309-F1
#
_entry.id   AF-A0A539D309-F1
#
_cell.length_a   1.000
_cell.length_b   1.000
_cell.length_c   1.000
_cell.angle_alpha   90.00
_cell.angle_beta   90.00
_cell.angle_gamma   90.00
#
_symmetry.space_group_name_H-M   'P 1'
#
loop_
_entity.id
_entity.type
_entity.pdbx_description
1 polymer ?
#
loop_
_entity_poly.entity_id
_entity_poly.type
_entity_poly.pdbx_seq_one_letter_code
_entity_poly.pdbx_strand_id
1 'polypeptide(L)'
;MRSIFLTIVAFLLVACASVVPPRPPLDAVAERFVKLTLEIGEREEGYVDAYHGPPEWAAAAKANTRSVEALASPWFAPFLMRASRRSN
;
A
#
# COMPACT_ATOMS: atom_id res chain seq x y z
N MET A 1 -38.78 -26.08 -12.96
CA MET A 1 -37.55 -25.92 -13.79
C MET A 1 -37.21 -24.44 -14.02
N ARG A 2 -38.11 -23.60 -14.54
CA ARG A 2 -37.90 -22.14 -14.70
C ARG A 2 -37.53 -21.39 -13.41
N SER A 3 -38.19 -21.75 -12.30
CA SER A 3 -37.95 -21.18 -10.97
C SER A 3 -36.60 -21.58 -10.35
N ILE A 4 -36.08 -22.77 -10.68
CA ILE A 4 -34.75 -23.24 -10.26
C ILE A 4 -33.68 -22.49 -11.07
N PHE A 5 -33.92 -22.29 -12.36
CA PHE A 5 -33.01 -21.53 -13.22
C PHE A 5 -32.90 -20.06 -12.76
N LEU A 6 -34.01 -19.44 -12.37
CA LEU A 6 -34.03 -18.07 -11.84
C LEU A 6 -33.29 -17.95 -10.50
N THR A 7 -33.36 -18.95 -9.62
CA THR A 7 -32.65 -18.93 -8.33
C THR A 7 -31.14 -19.14 -8.51
N ILE A 8 -30.72 -20.00 -9.43
CA ILE A 8 -29.28 -20.20 -9.75
C ILE A 8 -28.67 -18.93 -10.35
N VAL A 9 -29.37 -18.26 -11.27
CA VAL A 9 -28.90 -16.99 -11.85
C VAL A 9 -28.80 -15.89 -10.78
N ALA A 10 -29.77 -15.79 -9.88
CA ALA A 10 -29.69 -14.84 -8.77
C ALA A 10 -28.50 -15.11 -7.84
N PHE A 11 -28.21 -16.38 -7.56
CA PHE A 11 -27.05 -16.78 -6.73
C PHE A 11 -25.71 -16.47 -7.43
N LEU A 12 -25.62 -16.69 -8.74
CA LEU A 12 -24.44 -16.34 -9.56
C LEU A 12 -24.18 -14.82 -9.58
N LEU A 13 -25.22 -13.98 -9.59
CA LEU A 13 -25.05 -12.53 -9.58
C LEU A 13 -24.54 -12.01 -8.23
N VAL A 14 -24.93 -12.62 -7.11
CA VAL A 14 -24.45 -12.24 -5.76
C VAL A 14 -22.97 -12.58 -5.57
N ALA A 15 -22.47 -13.65 -6.22
CA ALA A 15 -21.08 -14.05 -6.12
C ALA A 15 -20.08 -13.05 -6.75
N CYS A 16 -20.54 -12.13 -7.60
CA CYS A 16 -19.71 -11.06 -8.18
C CYS A 16 -19.68 -9.78 -7.32
N ALA A 17 -20.43 -9.71 -6.22
CA ALA A 17 -20.39 -8.55 -5.33
C ALA A 17 -19.07 -8.55 -4.55
N SER A 18 -18.11 -7.74 -5.02
CA SER A 18 -16.82 -7.57 -4.36
C SER A 18 -17.02 -6.85 -3.02
N VAL A 19 -16.63 -7.50 -1.91
CA VAL A 19 -16.55 -6.86 -0.60
C VAL A 19 -15.40 -5.85 -0.64
N VAL A 20 -15.72 -4.56 -0.76
CA VAL A 20 -14.73 -3.49 -0.65
C VAL A 20 -14.39 -3.34 0.84
N PRO A 21 -13.14 -3.56 1.26
CA PRO A 21 -12.77 -3.32 2.65
C PRO A 21 -12.99 -1.83 2.98
N PRO A 22 -13.38 -1.50 4.22
CA PRO A 22 -13.55 -0.12 4.62
C PRO A 22 -12.25 0.65 4.37
N ARG A 23 -12.36 1.79 3.67
CA ARG A 23 -11.21 2.64 3.42
C ARG A 23 -10.78 3.29 4.73
N PRO A 24 -9.47 3.31 5.04
CA PRO A 24 -8.98 4.07 6.18
C PRO A 24 -9.34 5.56 6.04
N PRO A 25 -9.48 6.29 7.16
CA PRO A 25 -9.65 7.75 7.14
C PRO A 25 -8.52 8.43 6.38
N LEU A 26 -8.81 9.56 5.75
CA LEU A 26 -7.83 10.30 4.96
C LEU A 26 -6.59 10.66 5.79
N ASP A 27 -6.79 11.11 7.02
CA ASP A 27 -5.70 11.50 7.92
C ASP A 27 -4.76 10.33 8.22
N ALA A 28 -5.30 9.13 8.43
CA ALA A 28 -4.51 7.93 8.67
C ALA A 28 -3.66 7.54 7.45
N VAL A 29 -4.18 7.77 6.24
CA VAL A 29 -3.42 7.53 5.00
C VAL A 29 -2.35 8.60 4.81
N ALA A 30 -2.69 9.86 5.05
CA ALA A 30 -1.77 11.00 4.93
C ALA A 30 -0.59 10.87 5.90
N GLU A 31 -0.84 10.53 7.16
CA GLU A 31 0.22 10.31 8.15
C GLU A 31 1.16 9.18 7.73
N ARG A 32 0.61 8.04 7.31
CA ARG A 32 1.42 6.90 6.84
C ARG A 32 2.26 7.26 5.62
N PHE A 33 1.71 8.04 4.70
CA PHE A 33 2.42 8.50 3.51
C PHE A 33 3.61 9.39 3.89
N VAL A 34 3.40 10.39 4.74
CA VAL A 34 4.47 11.30 5.19
C VAL A 34 5.57 10.53 5.92
N LYS A 35 5.22 9.65 6.85
CA LYS A 35 6.22 8.83 7.58
C LYS A 35 7.02 7.93 6.63
N LEU A 36 6.37 7.37 5.61
CA LEU A 36 7.02 6.58 4.58
C LEU A 36 8.00 7.43 3.74
N THR A 37 7.61 8.63 3.32
CA THR A 37 8.48 9.51 2.51
C THR A 37 9.68 10.00 3.29
N LEU A 38 9.51 10.32 4.58
CA LEU A 38 10.61 10.67 5.48
C LEU A 38 11.61 9.51 5.57
N GLU A 39 11.10 8.29 5.76
CA GLU A 39 11.97 7.12 5.84
C GLU A 39 12.73 6.91 4.53
N ILE A 40 12.05 6.99 3.38
CA ILE A 40 12.69 6.86 2.06
C ILE A 40 13.80 7.92 1.87
N GLY A 41 13.56 9.16 2.30
CA GLY A 41 14.52 10.26 2.21
C GLY A 41 15.86 9.98 2.86
N GLU A 42 15.88 9.24 3.98
CA GLU A 42 17.13 8.88 4.69
C GLU A 42 18.06 7.94 3.90
N ARG A 43 17.63 7.40 2.75
CA ARG A 43 18.47 6.54 1.91
C ARG A 43 19.27 7.29 0.84
N GLU A 44 18.89 8.52 0.53
CA GLU A 44 19.60 9.32 -0.48
C GLU A 44 20.31 10.49 0.18
N GLU A 45 21.64 10.48 0.07
CA GLU A 45 22.48 11.56 0.60
C GLU A 45 22.14 12.88 -0.09
N GLY A 46 21.80 13.90 0.70
CA GLY A 46 21.36 15.19 0.19
C GLY A 46 19.88 15.26 -0.21
N TYR A 47 19.07 14.25 0.10
CA TYR A 47 17.61 14.39 -0.01
C TYR A 47 17.12 15.48 0.94
N VAL A 48 16.59 16.56 0.37
CA VAL A 48 15.98 17.66 1.14
C VAL A 48 14.48 17.52 1.04
N ASP A 49 13.84 17.16 2.15
CA ASP A 49 12.40 17.28 2.28
C ASP A 49 12.00 18.72 2.68
N ALA A 50 10.79 19.13 2.32
CA ALA A 50 10.16 20.34 2.85
C ALA A 50 9.26 19.98 4.04
N TYR A 51 9.73 19.08 4.90
CA TYR A 51 8.92 18.60 6.01
C TYR A 51 8.97 19.59 7.18
N HIS A 52 7.80 20.10 7.54
CA HIS A 52 7.61 21.05 8.65
C HIS A 52 6.63 20.52 9.71
N GLY A 53 6.41 19.20 9.75
CA GLY A 53 5.55 18.56 10.74
C GLY A 53 6.27 18.27 12.05
N PRO A 54 5.68 17.41 12.91
CA PRO A 54 6.25 17.10 14.21
C PRO A 54 7.67 16.52 14.12
N PRO A 55 8.65 17.06 14.88
CA PRO A 55 10.06 16.67 14.79
C PRO A 55 10.29 15.20 15.15
N GLU A 56 9.42 14.62 15.98
CA GLU A 56 9.50 13.21 16.36
C GLU A 56 9.31 12.25 15.18
N TRP A 57 8.62 12.65 14.11
CA TRP A 57 8.46 11.78 12.93
C TRP A 57 9.74 11.70 12.11
N ALA A 58 10.44 12.81 11.93
CA ALA A 58 11.75 12.84 11.26
C ALA A 58 12.78 12.07 12.08
N ALA A 59 12.78 12.23 13.41
CA ALA A 59 13.64 11.45 14.29
C ALA A 59 13.35 9.93 14.22
N ALA A 60 12.07 9.55 14.16
CA ALA A 60 11.68 8.15 14.03
C ALA A 60 12.09 7.54 12.68
N ALA A 61 12.00 8.31 11.59
CA ALA A 61 12.44 7.89 10.27
C ALA A 61 13.95 7.59 10.24
N LYS A 62 14.76 8.43 10.89
CA LYS A 62 16.21 8.22 11.07
C LYS A 62 16.54 6.99 11.90
N ALA A 63 15.78 6.75 12.96
CA ALA A 63 16.03 5.67 13.91
C ALA A 63 15.60 4.30 13.39
N ASN A 64 14.65 4.22 12.46
CA ASN A 64 13.99 2.97 12.09
C ASN A 64 13.87 2.78 10.57
N THR A 65 15.02 2.76 9.91
CA THR A 65 15.17 2.54 8.47
C THR A 65 14.97 1.05 8.13
N ARG A 66 13.79 0.70 7.62
CA ARG A 66 13.44 -0.66 7.18
C ARG A 66 14.20 -1.04 5.90
N SER A 67 14.15 -2.30 5.47
CA SER A 67 14.66 -2.64 4.14
C SER A 67 13.72 -2.11 3.03
N VAL A 68 14.23 -1.95 1.80
CA VAL A 68 13.40 -1.52 0.66
C VAL A 68 12.27 -2.52 0.39
N GLU A 69 12.53 -3.81 0.60
CA GLU A 69 11.54 -4.88 0.48
C GLU A 69 10.42 -4.75 1.52
N ALA A 70 10.75 -4.32 2.75
CA ALA A 70 9.78 -4.08 3.81
C ALA A 70 8.97 -2.79 3.60
N LEU A 71 9.51 -1.82 2.85
CA LEU A 71 8.80 -0.62 2.41
C LEU A 71 7.89 -0.86 1.22
N ALA A 72 8.25 -1.83 0.38
CA ALA A 72 7.47 -2.19 -0.79
C ALA A 72 6.10 -2.74 -0.35
N SER A 73 5.06 -2.02 -0.73
CA SER A 73 3.69 -2.46 -0.52
C SER A 73 3.36 -3.65 -1.45
N PRO A 74 2.50 -4.60 -1.03
CA PRO A 74 2.10 -5.76 -1.83
C PRO A 74 1.46 -5.40 -3.18
N TRP A 75 0.94 -4.18 -3.34
CA TRP A 75 0.49 -3.66 -4.64
C TRP A 75 1.60 -3.62 -5.71
N PHE A 76 2.87 -3.52 -5.28
CA PHE A 76 4.04 -3.57 -6.17
C PHE A 76 4.60 -4.99 -6.38
N ALA A 77 4.08 -6.00 -5.68
CA ALA A 77 4.59 -7.37 -5.77
C ALA A 77 4.60 -7.92 -7.22
N PRO A 78 3.57 -7.71 -8.06
CA PRO A 78 3.60 -8.16 -9.46
C PRO A 78 4.71 -7.48 -10.28
N PHE A 79 5.02 -6.21 -9.98
CA PHE A 79 6.05 -5.44 -10.66
C PHE A 79 7.45 -5.89 -10.24
N LEU A 80 7.69 -6.02 -8.92
CA LEU A 80 8.99 -6.43 -8.37
C LEU A 80 9.35 -7.87 -8.75
N MET A 81 8.37 -8.79 -8.78
CA MET A 81 8.59 -10.17 -9.20
C MET A 81 9.05 -10.28 -10.66
N ARG A 82 8.58 -9.36 -11.53
CA ARG A 82 9.00 -9.31 -12.93
C ARG A 82 10.39 -8.68 -13.10
N ALA A 83 10.75 -7.70 -12.28
CA ALA A 83 12.08 -7.09 -12.29
C ALA A 83 13.18 -8.10 -11.91
N SER A 84 12.96 -8.91 -10.86
CA SER A 84 13.91 -9.94 -10.40
C SER A 84 14.23 -11.01 -11.45
N ARG A 85 13.29 -11.39 -12.32
CA ARG A 85 13.53 -12.39 -13.39
C ARG A 85 14.37 -11.87 -14.55
N ARG A 86 14.56 -10.55 -14.67
CA ARG A 86 15.30 -9.95 -15.79
C ARG A 86 16.78 -9.75 -15.47
N SER A 87 17.17 -9.85 -14.21
CA SER A 87 18.56 -9.71 -13.73
C SER A 87 19.31 -11.04 -13.59
N ASN A 88 18.71 -12.15 -14.02
CA ASN A 88 19.29 -13.50 -14.06
C ASN A 88 19.11 -14.09 -15.45
#